data_AF-A0A940C554-F1
#
_entry.id   AF-A0A940C554-F1
#
_cell.length_a   1.000
_cell.length_b   1.000
_cell.length_c   1.000
_cell.angle_alpha   90.00
_cell.angle_beta   90.00
_cell.angle_gamma   90.00
#
_symmetry.space_group_name_H-M   'P 1'
#
loop_
_entity.id
_entity.type
_entity.pdbx_description
1 polymer ?
#
loop_
_entity_poly.entity_id
_entity_poly.type
_entity_poly.pdbx_seq_one_letter_code
_entity_poly.pdbx_strand_id
1 'polypeptide(L)'
;MTRDNRGSTLITVIVAIAFVTILTSIILSTTAMNMSMKGIDRKVKDDFYYAEKGLNDVYTGVGQYAAKRVGKRYDDAFKEIGATYATAVEADAAYRQNFLTDIYTEYSGATLSDRIGKLNPFIVSSLPARLKSVKVTSADAAKYRDKNGNDSSLSDAVAVVIPNVTVTATDKDDFRSVIKSDIVIQCPTVDFLGTNAEITDYSLIACQGVYFTEGAGGSKYIDVNGDLYGGVHPAASTTDEQILNSATYQVYGGINVYNSVVNLKSNQIVSKGDINISGSGSELNIGSNEMVSSVPGVWFDTMRTVKGAASPKVTVRANMYALNDLELNANGSDVRLLGGYDYYG
;
A
#
# COMPACT_ATOMS: atom_id res chain seq x y z
N MET A 1 92.72 -53.28 -36.40
CA MET A 1 92.24 -52.45 -35.27
C MET A 1 90.80 -52.05 -35.55
N THR A 2 89.82 -52.74 -35.00
CA THR A 2 88.40 -52.34 -35.07
C THR A 2 87.95 -52.07 -33.64
N ARG A 3 87.88 -50.79 -33.27
CA ARG A 3 87.28 -50.34 -32.00
C ARG A 3 85.78 -50.63 -32.07
N ASP A 4 85.32 -51.50 -31.18
CA ASP A 4 83.92 -51.85 -31.06
C ASP A 4 83.16 -50.69 -30.39
N ASN A 5 82.41 -49.90 -31.18
CA ASN A 5 81.67 -48.71 -30.74
C ASN A 5 80.27 -49.04 -30.17
N ARG A 6 79.91 -50.32 -30.02
CA ARG A 6 78.59 -50.77 -29.55
C ARG A 6 78.17 -50.17 -28.21
N GLY A 7 79.13 -49.92 -27.30
CA GLY A 7 78.86 -49.28 -26.00
C GLY A 7 78.47 -47.80 -26.10
N SER A 8 79.08 -47.04 -27.02
CA SER A 8 78.76 -45.61 -27.21
C SER A 8 77.38 -45.42 -27.85
N THR A 9 77.02 -46.27 -28.83
CA THR A 9 75.70 -46.23 -29.47
C THR A 9 74.58 -46.57 -28.49
N LEU A 10 74.80 -47.56 -27.60
CA LEU A 10 73.84 -47.93 -26.56
C LEU A 10 73.57 -46.76 -25.59
N ILE A 11 74.62 -46.07 -25.15
CA ILE A 11 74.50 -44.93 -24.22
C ILE A 11 73.71 -43.78 -24.87
N THR A 12 74.00 -43.44 -26.12
CA THR A 12 73.27 -42.38 -26.83
C THR A 12 71.78 -42.71 -26.97
N VAL A 13 71.44 -43.97 -27.25
CA VAL A 13 70.04 -44.43 -27.34
C VAL A 13 69.34 -44.35 -25.98
N ILE A 14 70.00 -44.75 -24.88
CA ILE A 14 69.43 -44.65 -23.53
C ILE A 14 69.17 -43.19 -23.14
N VAL A 15 70.13 -42.30 -23.40
CA VAL A 15 69.98 -40.86 -23.11
C VAL A 15 68.85 -40.25 -23.95
N ALA A 16 68.73 -40.60 -25.23
CA ALA A 16 67.64 -40.15 -26.09
C ALA A 16 66.27 -40.62 -25.58
N ILE A 17 66.14 -41.88 -25.16
CA ILE A 17 64.90 -42.42 -24.58
C ILE A 17 64.56 -41.69 -23.27
N ALA A 18 65.55 -41.42 -22.42
CA ALA A 18 65.35 -40.66 -21.18
C ALA A 18 64.84 -39.24 -21.43
N PHE A 19 65.33 -38.55 -22.47
CA PHE A 19 64.79 -37.24 -22.84
C PHE A 19 63.34 -37.32 -23.33
N VAL A 20 63.02 -38.33 -24.15
CA VAL A 20 61.65 -38.54 -24.64
C VAL A 20 60.69 -38.85 -23.48
N THR A 21 61.09 -39.66 -22.50
CA THR A 21 60.24 -39.98 -21.35
C THR A 21 60.02 -38.78 -20.43
N ILE A 22 61.05 -37.95 -20.22
CA ILE A 22 60.92 -36.69 -19.47
C ILE A 22 59.94 -35.75 -20.19
N LEU A 23 60.10 -35.57 -21.50
CA LEU A 23 59.22 -34.71 -22.29
C LEU A 23 57.76 -35.21 -22.27
N THR A 24 57.57 -36.53 -22.41
CA THR A 24 56.25 -37.16 -22.35
C THR A 24 55.61 -36.96 -20.98
N SER A 25 56.39 -37.08 -19.90
CA SER A 25 55.91 -36.87 -18.52
C SER A 25 55.49 -35.41 -18.28
N ILE A 26 56.23 -34.44 -18.82
CA ILE A 26 55.87 -33.02 -18.75
C ILE A 26 54.55 -32.77 -19.49
N ILE A 27 54.42 -33.26 -20.73
CA ILE A 27 53.20 -33.08 -21.54
C ILE A 27 51.98 -33.70 -20.82
N LEU A 28 52.12 -34.91 -20.28
CA LEU A 28 51.04 -35.59 -19.57
C LEU A 28 50.65 -34.83 -18.29
N SER A 29 51.63 -34.34 -17.53
CA SER A 29 51.41 -33.52 -16.33
C SER A 29 50.67 -32.22 -16.66
N THR A 30 51.13 -31.49 -17.69
CA THR A 30 50.45 -30.27 -18.16
C THR A 30 49.02 -30.56 -18.63
N THR A 31 48.80 -31.70 -19.31
CA THR A 31 47.47 -32.11 -19.76
C THR A 31 46.53 -32.41 -18.59
N ALA A 32 47.02 -33.15 -17.58
CA ALA A 32 46.27 -33.45 -16.37
C ALA A 32 45.92 -32.17 -15.59
N MET A 33 46.88 -31.24 -15.47
CA MET A 33 46.65 -29.94 -14.85
C MET A 33 45.58 -29.13 -15.59
N ASN A 34 45.63 -29.09 -16.92
CA ASN A 34 44.64 -28.42 -17.75
C ASN A 34 43.23 -29.04 -17.63
N MET A 35 43.12 -30.37 -17.53
CA MET A 35 41.82 -31.03 -17.30
C MET A 35 41.24 -30.67 -15.94
N SER A 36 42.05 -30.73 -14.87
CA SER A 36 41.64 -30.33 -13.52
C SER A 36 41.21 -28.86 -13.47
N MET A 37 41.97 -27.98 -14.12
CA MET A 37 41.68 -26.55 -14.18
C MET A 37 40.38 -26.25 -14.94
N LYS A 38 40.08 -26.99 -16.03
CA LYS A 38 38.77 -26.92 -16.71
C LYS A 38 37.62 -27.44 -15.85
N GLY A 39 37.85 -28.48 -15.04
CA GLY A 39 36.87 -28.99 -14.09
C GLY A 39 36.53 -27.95 -13.01
N ILE A 40 37.55 -27.29 -12.47
CA ILE A 40 37.40 -26.20 -11.50
C ILE A 40 36.68 -25.00 -12.12
N ASP A 41 37.06 -24.58 -13.34
CA ASP A 41 36.42 -23.46 -14.03
C ASP A 41 34.90 -23.66 -14.22
N ARG A 42 34.47 -24.88 -14.54
CA ARG A 42 33.04 -25.23 -14.62
C ARG A 42 32.35 -25.13 -13.26
N LYS A 43 32.96 -25.69 -12.21
CA LYS A 43 32.41 -25.62 -10.84
C LYS A 43 32.24 -24.18 -10.36
N VAL A 44 33.24 -23.32 -10.60
CA VAL A 44 33.22 -21.91 -10.22
C VAL A 44 32.08 -21.17 -10.92
N LYS A 45 31.85 -21.44 -12.22
CA LYS A 45 30.70 -20.91 -12.97
C LYS A 45 29.38 -21.37 -12.38
N ASP A 46 29.24 -22.64 -12.05
CA ASP A 46 28.03 -23.15 -11.43
C ASP A 46 27.79 -22.50 -10.05
N ASP A 47 28.82 -22.37 -9.22
CA ASP A 47 28.76 -21.70 -7.92
C ASP A 47 28.37 -20.22 -8.01
N PHE A 48 28.81 -19.55 -9.07
CA PHE A 48 28.42 -18.18 -9.35
C PHE A 48 26.89 -18.05 -9.53
N TYR A 49 26.24 -18.96 -10.27
CA TYR A 49 24.79 -18.96 -10.40
C TYR A 49 24.05 -19.15 -9.08
N TYR A 50 24.63 -19.90 -8.13
CA TYR A 50 24.05 -20.03 -6.80
C TYR A 50 24.25 -18.79 -5.94
N ALA A 51 25.39 -18.10 -6.07
CA ALA A 51 25.57 -16.78 -5.46
C ALA A 51 24.59 -15.75 -6.03
N GLU A 52 24.32 -15.79 -7.34
CA GLU A 52 23.35 -14.93 -8.02
C GLU A 52 21.93 -15.23 -7.56
N LYS A 53 21.57 -16.51 -7.50
CA LYS A 53 20.29 -16.94 -6.93
C LYS A 53 20.13 -16.44 -5.49
N GLY A 54 21.16 -16.58 -4.66
CA GLY A 54 21.13 -16.06 -3.29
C GLY A 54 20.95 -14.55 -3.23
N LEU A 55 21.57 -13.79 -4.14
CA LEU A 55 21.34 -12.34 -4.25
C LEU A 55 19.90 -12.03 -4.70
N ASN A 56 19.35 -12.79 -5.65
CA ASN A 56 17.99 -12.62 -6.12
C ASN A 56 16.95 -12.97 -5.03
N ASP A 57 17.22 -13.99 -4.22
CA ASP A 57 16.41 -14.35 -3.05
C ASP A 57 16.39 -13.18 -2.04
N VAL A 58 17.56 -12.57 -1.75
CA VAL A 58 17.65 -11.38 -0.91
C VAL A 58 16.91 -10.19 -1.52
N TYR A 59 17.10 -9.92 -2.81
CA TYR A 59 16.39 -8.86 -3.54
C TYR A 59 14.87 -9.04 -3.42
N THR A 60 14.38 -10.27 -3.62
CA THR A 60 12.96 -10.61 -3.51
C THR A 60 12.46 -10.44 -2.07
N GLY A 61 13.23 -10.89 -1.07
CA GLY A 61 12.87 -10.77 0.34
C GLY A 61 12.78 -9.32 0.82
N VAL A 62 13.76 -8.50 0.45
CA VAL A 62 13.74 -7.04 0.70
C VAL A 62 12.55 -6.40 -0.02
N GLY A 63 12.27 -6.80 -1.27
CA GLY A 63 11.11 -6.34 -2.03
C GLY A 63 9.77 -6.68 -1.37
N GLN A 64 9.62 -7.91 -0.84
CA GLN A 64 8.43 -8.31 -0.08
C GLN A 64 8.25 -7.51 1.21
N TYR A 65 9.34 -7.24 1.93
CA TYR A 65 9.29 -6.38 3.11
C TYR A 65 8.86 -4.96 2.74
N ALA A 66 9.47 -4.37 1.71
CA ALA A 66 9.11 -3.06 1.21
C ALA A 66 7.63 -2.98 0.77
N ALA A 67 7.14 -3.98 0.02
CA ALA A 67 5.74 -4.04 -0.41
C ALA A 67 4.76 -4.06 0.79
N LYS A 68 5.06 -4.81 1.85
CA LYS A 68 4.25 -4.80 3.08
C LYS A 68 4.24 -3.42 3.75
N ARG A 69 5.37 -2.70 3.72
CA ARG A 69 5.48 -1.34 4.29
C ARG A 69 4.73 -0.31 3.46
N VAL A 70 4.73 -0.43 2.13
CA VAL A 70 3.92 0.42 1.23
C VAL A 70 2.45 0.36 1.65
N GLY A 71 1.85 -0.84 1.69
CA GLY A 71 0.44 -0.99 2.06
C GLY A 71 0.12 -0.44 3.45
N LYS A 72 0.96 -0.77 4.45
CA LYS A 72 0.77 -0.28 5.82
C LYS A 72 0.82 1.26 5.89
N ARG A 73 1.84 1.88 5.30
CA ARG A 73 2.02 3.34 5.38
C ARG A 73 0.98 4.08 4.55
N TYR A 74 0.50 3.48 3.47
CA TYR A 74 -0.62 4.02 2.72
C TYR A 74 -1.88 4.08 3.59
N ASP A 75 -2.25 2.97 4.25
CA ASP A 75 -3.41 2.94 5.14
C ASP A 75 -3.30 3.91 6.32
N ASP A 76 -2.10 3.99 6.93
CA ASP A 76 -1.82 4.93 8.03
C ASP A 76 -2.00 6.38 7.56
N ALA A 77 -1.40 6.76 6.42
CA ALA A 77 -1.51 8.11 5.89
C ALA A 77 -2.95 8.45 5.48
N PHE A 78 -3.67 7.51 4.85
CA PHE A 78 -5.04 7.70 4.39
C PHE A 78 -6.02 7.95 5.55
N LYS A 79 -5.90 7.21 6.66
CA LYS A 79 -6.77 7.38 7.84
C LYS A 79 -6.61 8.72 8.53
N GLU A 80 -5.44 9.33 8.41
CA GLU A 80 -5.10 10.58 9.05
C GLU A 80 -5.43 11.81 8.17
N ILE A 81 -5.84 11.59 6.91
CA ILE A 81 -6.37 12.65 6.04
C ILE A 81 -7.66 13.19 6.65
N GLY A 82 -7.73 14.51 6.86
CA GLY A 82 -8.85 15.19 7.50
C GLY A 82 -8.81 15.24 9.02
N ALA A 83 -7.97 14.41 9.67
CA ALA A 83 -7.75 14.43 11.11
C ALA A 83 -6.45 15.16 11.48
N THR A 84 -5.31 14.62 11.04
CA THR A 84 -3.97 15.17 11.32
C THR A 84 -3.41 15.92 10.11
N TYR A 85 -3.69 15.44 8.90
CA TYR A 85 -3.25 16.07 7.65
C TYR A 85 -4.39 16.86 7.03
N ALA A 86 -4.17 18.16 6.81
CA ALA A 86 -5.18 19.04 6.22
C ALA A 86 -5.30 18.82 4.71
N THR A 87 -4.26 18.30 4.07
CA THR A 87 -4.24 18.07 2.61
C THR A 87 -3.65 16.72 2.24
N ALA A 88 -4.01 16.21 1.06
CA ALA A 88 -3.41 15.00 0.48
C ALA A 88 -1.89 15.14 0.24
N VAL A 89 -1.40 16.37 0.01
CA VAL A 89 0.04 16.66 -0.18
C VAL A 89 0.81 16.43 1.12
N GLU A 90 0.25 16.84 2.26
CA GLU A 90 0.84 16.58 3.58
C GLU A 90 0.84 15.09 3.90
N ALA A 91 -0.25 14.39 3.57
CA ALA A 91 -0.35 12.94 3.74
C ALA A 91 0.67 12.18 2.88
N ASP A 92 0.90 12.59 1.63
CA ASP A 92 1.94 12.02 0.76
C ASP A 92 3.36 12.26 1.29
N ALA A 93 3.63 13.49 1.75
CA ALA A 93 4.92 13.80 2.36
C ALA A 93 5.18 12.94 3.61
N ALA A 94 4.17 12.76 4.46
CA ALA A 94 4.26 11.91 5.65
C ALA A 94 4.40 10.43 5.30
N TYR A 95 3.61 9.94 4.34
CA TYR A 95 3.72 8.59 3.79
C TYR A 95 5.15 8.29 3.34
N ARG A 96 5.73 9.15 2.49
CA ARG A 96 7.08 8.99 1.97
C ARG A 96 8.11 8.93 3.09
N GLN A 97 8.05 9.88 4.03
CA GLN A 97 9.01 9.94 5.14
C GLN A 97 8.92 8.71 6.03
N ASN A 98 7.72 8.28 6.39
CA ASN A 98 7.50 7.12 7.24
C ASN A 98 7.90 5.82 6.54
N PHE A 99 7.62 5.69 5.25
CA PHE A 99 8.04 4.55 4.44
C PHE A 99 9.56 4.45 4.39
N LEU A 100 10.25 5.53 4.00
CA LEU A 100 11.71 5.53 3.90
C LEU A 100 12.37 5.28 5.26
N THR A 101 11.79 5.82 6.35
CA THR A 101 12.26 5.57 7.71
C THR A 101 12.14 4.10 8.09
N ASP A 102 11.02 3.43 7.78
CA ASP A 102 10.84 2.00 8.06
C ASP A 102 11.88 1.13 7.34
N ILE A 103 12.20 1.44 6.08
CA ILE A 103 13.22 0.71 5.32
C ILE A 103 14.62 0.99 5.86
N TYR A 104 14.93 2.27 6.11
CA TYR A 104 16.21 2.68 6.65
C TYR A 104 16.48 2.03 8.00
N THR A 105 15.57 2.16 8.97
CA THR A 105 15.71 1.59 10.32
C THR A 105 15.81 0.07 10.30
N GLU A 106 15.16 -0.60 9.35
CA GLU A 106 15.31 -2.03 9.19
C GLU A 106 16.73 -2.41 8.77
N TYR A 107 17.33 -1.71 7.81
CA TYR A 107 18.61 -2.12 7.20
C TYR A 107 19.84 -1.26 7.59
N SER A 108 19.68 -0.26 8.46
CA SER A 108 20.76 0.59 8.99
C SER A 108 21.43 0.01 10.25
N GLY A 109 21.25 -1.29 10.52
CA GLY A 109 21.70 -1.95 11.75
C GLY A 109 23.15 -1.60 12.12
N ALA A 110 23.40 -1.36 13.41
CA ALA A 110 24.67 -0.82 13.90
C ALA A 110 25.87 -1.74 13.62
N THR A 111 25.67 -3.06 13.62
CA THR A 111 26.73 -4.03 13.38
C THR A 111 26.56 -4.75 12.03
N LEU A 112 27.65 -5.33 11.53
CA LEU A 112 27.59 -6.20 10.35
C LEU A 112 26.75 -7.46 10.60
N SER A 113 26.81 -8.01 11.81
CA SER A 113 26.06 -9.21 12.18
C SER A 113 24.55 -8.97 12.10
N ASP A 114 24.06 -7.82 12.57
CA ASP A 114 22.64 -7.49 12.52
C ASP A 114 22.14 -7.38 11.08
N ARG A 115 22.90 -6.67 10.23
CA ARG A 115 22.57 -6.48 8.81
C ARG A 115 22.52 -7.82 8.07
N ILE A 116 23.53 -8.66 8.26
CA ILE A 116 23.57 -10.01 7.67
C ILE A 116 22.45 -10.89 8.24
N GLY A 117 22.16 -10.79 9.54
CA GLY A 117 21.10 -11.54 10.21
C GLY A 117 19.70 -11.22 9.69
N LYS A 118 19.49 -10.02 9.14
CA LYS A 118 18.23 -9.62 8.50
C LYS A 118 18.13 -10.06 7.03
N LEU A 119 19.24 -10.21 6.32
CA LEU A 119 19.25 -10.57 4.90
C LEU A 119 19.34 -12.09 4.66
N ASN A 120 20.13 -12.81 5.46
CA ASN A 120 20.30 -14.26 5.33
C ASN A 120 19.01 -15.09 5.40
N PRO A 121 18.00 -14.73 6.22
CA PRO A 121 16.74 -15.47 6.27
C PRO A 121 15.99 -15.52 4.93
N PHE A 122 16.28 -14.62 3.99
CA PHE A 122 15.66 -14.63 2.68
C PHE A 122 16.25 -15.67 1.72
N ILE A 123 17.49 -16.12 1.96
CA ILE A 123 18.15 -17.08 1.08
C ILE A 123 17.56 -18.47 1.29
N VAL A 124 17.12 -19.10 0.19
CA VAL A 124 16.55 -20.45 0.24
C VAL A 124 17.62 -21.47 0.63
N SER A 125 17.33 -22.29 1.64
CA SER A 125 18.27 -23.26 2.22
C SER A 125 18.50 -24.52 1.38
N SER A 126 17.74 -24.73 0.31
CA SER A 126 17.92 -25.86 -0.60
C SER A 126 19.16 -25.66 -1.47
N LEU A 127 20.21 -26.41 -1.14
CA LEU A 127 21.48 -26.38 -1.84
C LEU A 127 21.80 -27.76 -2.44
N PRO A 128 22.45 -27.80 -3.62
CA PRO A 128 22.97 -29.05 -4.16
C PRO A 128 24.05 -29.61 -3.23
N ALA A 129 24.21 -30.94 -3.24
CA ALA A 129 25.15 -31.63 -2.36
C ALA A 129 26.62 -31.20 -2.50
N ARG A 130 27.01 -30.51 -3.59
CA ARG A 130 28.36 -29.97 -3.77
C ARG A 130 28.61 -28.72 -2.91
N LEU A 131 27.59 -27.86 -2.74
CA LEU A 131 27.75 -26.61 -2.01
C LEU A 131 27.69 -26.82 -0.49
N LYS A 132 28.58 -26.13 0.21
CA LYS A 132 28.62 -26.05 1.68
C LYS A 132 27.70 -24.96 2.21
N SER A 133 27.64 -23.82 1.52
CA SER A 133 26.77 -22.71 1.92
C SER A 133 26.57 -21.69 0.80
N VAL A 134 25.43 -21.02 0.80
CA VAL A 134 25.19 -19.73 0.12
C VAL A 134 24.66 -18.77 1.17
N LYS A 135 25.32 -17.64 1.38
CA LYS A 135 24.95 -16.67 2.40
C LYS A 135 25.43 -15.26 2.07
N VAL A 136 24.74 -14.25 2.61
CA VAL A 136 25.25 -12.89 2.72
C VAL A 136 26.43 -12.90 3.69
N THR A 137 27.56 -12.38 3.24
CA THR A 137 28.80 -12.27 4.01
C THR A 137 29.20 -10.84 4.32
N SER A 138 28.66 -9.87 3.57
CA SER A 138 28.86 -8.45 3.85
C SER A 138 27.64 -7.64 3.39
N ALA A 139 27.35 -6.55 4.08
CA ALA A 139 26.42 -5.51 3.66
C ALA A 139 26.77 -4.22 4.41
N ASP A 140 26.75 -3.08 3.73
CA ASP A 140 26.95 -1.79 4.36
C ASP A 140 25.65 -1.27 5.00
N ALA A 141 25.77 -0.26 5.86
CA ALA A 141 24.60 0.31 6.52
C ALA A 141 23.76 1.02 5.47
N ALA A 142 22.44 0.86 5.56
CA ALA A 142 21.53 1.52 4.65
C ALA A 142 21.73 3.04 4.65
N LYS A 143 21.51 3.67 3.50
CA LYS A 143 21.65 5.11 3.29
C LYS A 143 20.46 5.67 2.55
N TYR A 144 20.06 6.89 2.88
CA TYR A 144 19.11 7.65 2.07
C TYR A 144 19.77 8.16 0.80
N ARG A 145 19.01 8.19 -0.30
CA ARG A 145 19.44 8.75 -1.58
C ARG A 145 18.47 9.81 -2.08
N ASP A 146 19.01 10.90 -2.61
CA ASP A 146 18.25 11.92 -3.34
C ASP A 146 17.89 11.47 -4.77
N LYS A 147 17.15 12.30 -5.48
CA LYS A 147 16.75 12.09 -6.89
C LYS A 147 17.93 11.97 -7.87
N ASN A 148 19.12 12.42 -7.49
CA ASN A 148 20.33 12.36 -8.30
C ASN A 148 21.20 11.13 -7.95
N GLY A 149 20.80 10.34 -6.95
CA GLY A 149 21.55 9.18 -6.47
C GLY A 149 22.63 9.51 -5.43
N ASN A 150 22.69 10.73 -4.90
CA ASN A 150 23.65 11.12 -3.86
C ASN A 150 23.15 10.75 -2.46
N ASP A 151 24.08 10.57 -1.52
CA ASP A 151 23.72 10.40 -0.10
C ASP A 151 22.99 11.66 0.40
N SER A 152 21.86 11.48 1.08
CA SER A 152 21.01 12.59 1.55
C SER A 152 20.52 12.41 2.99
N SER A 153 19.85 13.43 3.53
CA SER A 153 18.97 13.30 4.70
C SER A 153 17.59 12.79 4.27
N LEU A 154 16.77 12.38 5.26
CA LEU A 154 15.40 11.90 5.05
C LEU A 154 14.51 12.92 4.30
N SER A 155 14.68 14.22 4.56
CA SER A 155 13.91 15.30 3.94
C SER A 155 13.91 15.21 2.41
N ASP A 156 15.10 15.01 1.85
CA ASP A 156 15.37 15.05 0.40
C ASP A 156 15.44 13.64 -0.22
N ALA A 157 15.27 12.60 0.60
CA ALA A 157 15.39 11.21 0.19
C ALA A 157 14.21 10.77 -0.69
N VAL A 158 14.51 10.12 -1.81
CA VAL A 158 13.50 9.44 -2.64
C VAL A 158 13.64 7.91 -2.58
N ALA A 159 14.78 7.43 -2.10
CA ALA A 159 15.09 6.01 -1.99
C ALA A 159 15.97 5.71 -0.77
N VAL A 160 15.97 4.44 -0.35
CA VAL A 160 16.95 3.88 0.57
C VAL A 160 17.78 2.85 -0.20
N VAL A 161 19.09 2.89 -0.02
CA VAL A 161 20.03 1.92 -0.61
C VAL A 161 20.69 1.12 0.48
N ILE A 162 20.74 -0.20 0.30
CA ILE A 162 21.57 -1.12 1.07
C ILE A 162 22.83 -1.37 0.23
N PRO A 163 23.96 -0.71 0.54
CA PRO A 163 25.13 -0.81 -0.32
C PRO A 163 25.88 -2.11 -0.08
N ASN A 164 26.63 -2.54 -1.08
CA ASN A 164 27.67 -3.56 -0.98
C ASN A 164 27.17 -4.91 -0.42
N VAL A 165 25.92 -5.29 -0.72
CA VAL A 165 25.36 -6.60 -0.37
C VAL A 165 26.16 -7.66 -1.11
N THR A 166 26.89 -8.47 -0.35
CA THR A 166 27.83 -9.45 -0.86
C THR A 166 27.34 -10.84 -0.51
N VAL A 167 27.00 -11.63 -1.52
CA VAL A 167 26.60 -13.03 -1.39
C VAL A 167 27.75 -13.92 -1.79
N THR A 168 28.10 -14.87 -0.93
CA THR A 168 29.16 -15.85 -1.17
C THR A 168 28.58 -17.25 -1.21
N ALA A 169 28.78 -17.94 -2.33
CA ALA A 169 28.62 -19.39 -2.45
C ALA A 169 29.96 -20.06 -2.15
N THR A 170 29.96 -21.11 -1.34
CA THR A 170 31.18 -21.87 -0.97
C THR A 170 30.97 -23.35 -1.28
N ASP A 171 31.88 -23.93 -2.05
CA ASP A 171 31.95 -25.36 -2.36
C ASP A 171 32.59 -26.15 -1.18
N LYS A 172 32.47 -27.47 -1.19
CA LYS A 172 33.14 -28.38 -0.25
C LYS A 172 34.67 -28.32 -0.33
N ASP A 173 35.19 -28.03 -1.51
CA ASP A 173 36.62 -27.82 -1.75
C ASP A 173 37.08 -26.40 -1.33
N ASP A 174 36.22 -25.66 -0.61
CA ASP A 174 36.40 -24.28 -0.12
C ASP A 174 36.63 -23.20 -1.21
N PHE A 175 36.35 -23.52 -2.47
CA PHE A 175 36.21 -22.51 -3.53
C PHE A 175 35.04 -21.58 -3.23
N ARG A 176 35.22 -20.28 -3.52
CA ARG A 176 34.24 -19.24 -3.24
C ARG A 176 33.90 -18.45 -4.50
N SER A 177 32.62 -18.38 -4.81
CA SER A 177 32.08 -17.44 -5.80
C SER A 177 31.37 -16.32 -5.06
N VAL A 178 31.72 -15.09 -5.38
CA VAL A 178 31.28 -13.89 -4.67
C VAL A 178 30.62 -12.94 -5.66
N ILE A 179 29.40 -12.50 -5.33
CA ILE A 179 28.69 -11.46 -6.05
C ILE A 179 28.44 -10.31 -5.10
N LYS A 180 28.63 -9.10 -5.59
CA LYS A 180 28.45 -7.87 -4.85
C LYS A 180 27.53 -6.94 -5.64
N SER A 181 26.46 -6.46 -5.01
CA SER A 181 25.53 -5.52 -5.61
C SER A 181 24.94 -4.61 -4.54
N ASP A 182 24.49 -3.44 -4.97
CA ASP A 182 23.65 -2.57 -4.16
C ASP A 182 22.17 -2.96 -4.36
N ILE A 183 21.36 -2.81 -3.31
CA ILE A 183 19.90 -2.96 -3.39
C ILE A 183 19.28 -1.59 -3.16
N VAL A 184 18.53 -1.09 -4.15
CA VAL A 184 17.88 0.23 -4.10
C VAL A 184 16.38 0.03 -3.92
N ILE A 185 15.80 0.63 -2.89
CA ILE A 185 14.38 0.64 -2.61
C ILE A 185 13.87 2.08 -2.80
N GLN A 186 13.14 2.31 -3.89
CA GLN A 186 12.53 3.60 -4.18
C GLN A 186 11.14 3.69 -3.57
N CYS A 187 10.78 4.85 -3.02
CA CYS A 187 9.42 5.11 -2.58
C CYS A 187 8.49 5.21 -3.81
N PRO A 188 7.39 4.44 -3.86
CA PRO A 188 6.41 4.60 -4.93
C PRO A 188 5.66 5.93 -4.74
N THR A 189 5.24 6.52 -5.86
CA THR A 189 4.30 7.64 -5.85
C THR A 189 2.89 7.11 -5.60
N VAL A 190 2.17 7.72 -4.67
CA VAL A 190 0.79 7.37 -4.35
C VAL A 190 -0.11 8.57 -4.55
N ASP A 191 -1.31 8.31 -5.04
CA ASP A 191 -2.38 9.30 -5.14
C ASP A 191 -3.53 8.80 -4.26
N PHE A 192 -3.71 9.42 -3.10
CA PHE A 192 -4.65 8.96 -2.08
C PHE A 192 -6.10 9.15 -2.47
N LEU A 193 -6.41 10.22 -3.19
CA LEU A 193 -7.78 10.66 -3.43
C LEU A 193 -8.10 10.80 -4.92
N GLY A 194 -7.10 10.91 -5.80
CA GLY A 194 -7.32 11.13 -7.22
C GLY A 194 -8.27 12.30 -7.47
N THR A 195 -9.31 12.05 -8.26
CA THR A 195 -10.39 13.03 -8.52
C THR A 195 -11.44 13.11 -7.41
N ASN A 196 -11.39 12.25 -6.39
CA ASN A 196 -12.45 12.09 -5.38
C ASN A 196 -12.11 12.79 -4.05
N ALA A 197 -11.31 13.86 -4.07
CA ALA A 197 -10.96 14.59 -2.85
C ALA A 197 -12.18 15.12 -2.09
N GLU A 198 -13.28 15.42 -2.80
CA GLU A 198 -14.55 15.86 -2.21
C GLU A 198 -15.14 14.83 -1.24
N ILE A 199 -14.77 13.54 -1.33
CA ILE A 199 -15.29 12.50 -0.43
C ILE A 199 -14.88 12.73 1.03
N THR A 200 -13.77 13.43 1.29
CA THR A 200 -13.30 13.71 2.65
C THR A 200 -14.08 14.83 3.33
N ASP A 201 -14.83 15.63 2.58
CA ASP A 201 -15.69 16.67 3.14
C ASP A 201 -16.98 16.07 3.72
N TYR A 202 -17.34 14.84 3.30
CA TYR A 202 -18.52 14.13 3.78
C TYR A 202 -18.27 13.44 5.13
N SER A 203 -19.09 13.79 6.13
CA SER A 203 -19.13 13.10 7.43
C SER A 203 -19.97 11.84 7.42
N LEU A 204 -20.97 11.76 6.54
CA LEU A 204 -21.84 10.60 6.40
C LEU A 204 -22.03 10.27 4.93
N ILE A 205 -21.64 9.05 4.53
CA ILE A 205 -21.88 8.50 3.21
C ILE A 205 -22.55 7.15 3.37
N ALA A 206 -23.76 7.00 2.86
CA ALA A 206 -24.47 5.73 2.85
C ALA A 206 -25.04 5.44 1.46
N CYS A 207 -24.68 4.30 0.87
CA CYS A 207 -25.17 3.90 -0.46
C CYS A 207 -26.68 3.58 -0.49
N GLN A 208 -27.25 3.21 0.66
CA GLN A 208 -28.64 2.75 0.80
C GLN A 208 -29.51 3.72 1.62
N GLY A 209 -29.06 4.96 1.75
CA GLY A 209 -29.72 6.01 2.51
C GLY A 209 -29.24 6.09 3.96
N VAL A 210 -29.52 7.21 4.60
CA VAL A 210 -29.17 7.50 5.99
C VAL A 210 -30.46 7.53 6.83
N TYR A 211 -30.45 6.86 7.97
CA TYR A 211 -31.61 6.72 8.86
C TYR A 211 -31.24 7.21 10.25
N PHE A 212 -31.76 8.38 10.62
CA PHE A 212 -31.65 8.94 11.96
C PHE A 212 -32.87 8.52 12.77
N THR A 213 -32.68 7.58 13.69
CA THR A 213 -33.77 6.95 14.44
C THR A 213 -33.64 7.21 15.93
N GLU A 214 -34.73 6.98 16.66
CA GLU A 214 -34.66 6.90 18.11
C GLU A 214 -33.64 5.85 18.57
N GLY A 215 -32.95 6.15 19.67
CA GLY A 215 -32.16 5.15 20.41
C GLY A 215 -32.95 4.64 21.60
N ALA A 216 -32.41 3.67 22.33
CA ALA A 216 -32.97 3.27 23.62
C ALA A 216 -33.10 4.49 24.54
N GLY A 217 -34.34 4.86 24.90
CA GLY A 217 -34.65 5.98 25.79
C GLY A 217 -35.28 7.24 25.17
N GLY A 218 -35.73 7.21 23.91
CA GLY A 218 -36.53 8.29 23.29
C GLY A 218 -35.73 9.19 22.33
N SER A 219 -36.28 10.38 22.03
CA SER A 219 -35.76 11.27 20.98
C SER A 219 -34.30 11.67 21.19
N LYS A 220 -33.48 11.50 20.15
CA LYS A 220 -32.05 11.82 20.16
C LYS A 220 -31.76 13.13 19.44
N TYR A 221 -30.83 13.90 20.01
CA TYR A 221 -30.21 15.06 19.37
C TYR A 221 -28.95 14.60 18.65
N ILE A 222 -28.89 14.85 17.34
CA ILE A 222 -27.82 14.39 16.45
C ILE A 222 -27.26 15.62 15.75
N ASP A 223 -25.99 15.92 15.97
CA ASP A 223 -25.25 16.96 15.26
C ASP A 223 -24.30 16.30 14.26
N VAL A 224 -24.47 16.61 12.98
CA VAL A 224 -23.56 16.19 11.90
C VAL A 224 -22.82 17.44 11.44
N ASN A 225 -21.49 17.40 11.46
CA ASN A 225 -20.65 18.50 11.02
C ASN A 225 -19.75 18.07 9.86
N GLY A 226 -20.10 18.47 8.65
CA GLY A 226 -19.54 18.00 7.38
C GLY A 226 -20.64 17.55 6.41
N ASP A 227 -20.29 17.26 5.17
CA ASP A 227 -21.24 16.98 4.11
C ASP A 227 -21.92 15.62 4.27
N LEU A 228 -23.07 15.43 3.63
CA LEU A 228 -23.87 14.21 3.79
C LEU A 228 -24.37 13.69 2.44
N TYR A 229 -24.13 12.40 2.19
CA TYR A 229 -24.63 11.66 1.03
C TYR A 229 -25.53 10.50 1.46
N GLY A 230 -26.80 10.56 1.05
CA GLY A 230 -27.79 9.50 1.21
C GLY A 230 -28.18 8.91 -0.13
N GLY A 231 -27.70 7.70 -0.42
CA GLY A 231 -28.08 6.92 -1.59
C GLY A 231 -29.49 6.32 -1.48
N VAL A 232 -29.87 5.48 -2.43
CA VAL A 232 -31.17 4.80 -2.44
C VAL A 232 -30.97 3.29 -2.49
N HIS A 233 -31.73 2.55 -1.68
CA HIS A 233 -31.79 1.10 -1.80
C HIS A 233 -32.81 0.66 -2.88
N PRO A 234 -32.66 -0.52 -3.49
CA PRO A 234 -33.65 -1.05 -4.42
C PRO A 234 -34.96 -1.35 -3.68
N ALA A 235 -36.10 -1.00 -4.29
CA ALA A 235 -37.44 -1.22 -3.71
C ALA A 235 -37.75 -2.69 -3.34
N ALA A 236 -36.99 -3.65 -3.87
CA ALA A 236 -37.14 -5.08 -3.65
C ALA A 236 -36.35 -5.64 -2.44
N SER A 237 -35.52 -4.83 -1.77
CA SER A 237 -34.68 -5.27 -0.65
C SER A 237 -35.41 -5.11 0.69
N THR A 238 -36.53 -5.81 0.84
CA THR A 238 -37.56 -5.56 1.86
C THR A 238 -37.34 -6.23 3.22
N THR A 239 -36.18 -6.84 3.48
CA THR A 239 -35.97 -7.50 4.79
C THR A 239 -35.60 -6.54 5.91
N ASP A 240 -35.10 -5.33 5.60
CA ASP A 240 -34.80 -4.26 6.57
C ASP A 240 -35.90 -3.17 6.61
N GLU A 241 -37.14 -3.53 6.25
CA GLU A 241 -38.33 -2.67 6.21
C GLU A 241 -38.77 -2.07 7.57
N GLN A 242 -38.08 -2.41 8.67
CA GLN A 242 -38.61 -2.09 10.00
C GLN A 242 -38.32 -0.68 10.51
N ILE A 243 -37.45 0.09 9.86
CA ILE A 243 -36.97 1.32 10.48
C ILE A 243 -37.93 2.52 10.29
N LEU A 244 -38.80 2.54 9.26
CA LEU A 244 -39.66 3.70 8.96
C LEU A 244 -41.07 3.43 8.45
N ASN A 245 -41.63 2.23 8.69
CA ASN A 245 -42.98 1.91 8.21
C ASN A 245 -43.12 2.15 6.69
N SER A 246 -42.08 1.78 5.94
CA SER A 246 -41.89 2.06 4.50
C SER A 246 -43.03 1.52 3.64
N ALA A 247 -43.69 0.44 4.07
CA ALA A 247 -44.86 -0.14 3.40
C ALA A 247 -46.10 0.77 3.42
N THR A 248 -46.26 1.64 4.43
CA THR A 248 -47.43 2.53 4.56
C THR A 248 -47.18 3.90 3.92
N TYR A 249 -45.92 4.36 3.89
CA TYR A 249 -45.57 5.73 3.53
C TYR A 249 -44.55 5.87 2.40
N GLN A 250 -44.19 4.76 1.73
CA GLN A 250 -43.30 4.71 0.56
C GLN A 250 -41.95 5.41 0.76
N VAL A 251 -41.40 5.30 1.97
CA VAL A 251 -40.10 5.87 2.32
C VAL A 251 -39.03 4.89 1.87
N TYR A 252 -38.40 5.17 0.72
CA TYR A 252 -37.36 4.32 0.15
C TYR A 252 -36.07 5.10 -0.11
N GLY A 253 -35.01 4.83 0.67
CA GLY A 253 -33.71 5.46 0.47
C GLY A 253 -33.68 6.95 0.84
N GLY A 254 -32.62 7.64 0.44
CA GLY A 254 -32.42 9.06 0.74
C GLY A 254 -32.04 9.32 2.18
N ILE A 255 -32.55 10.41 2.76
CA ILE A 255 -32.24 10.84 4.14
C ILE A 255 -33.52 10.78 4.95
N ASN A 256 -33.46 10.10 6.09
CA ASN A 256 -34.66 9.84 6.86
C ASN A 256 -34.48 10.19 8.33
N VAL A 257 -35.45 10.91 8.88
CA VAL A 257 -35.49 11.35 10.28
C VAL A 257 -36.73 10.76 10.94
N TYR A 258 -36.55 10.02 12.02
CA TYR A 258 -37.61 9.39 12.79
C TYR A 258 -37.41 9.51 14.30
N ASN A 259 -38.42 10.07 14.97
CA ASN A 259 -38.44 10.41 16.39
C ASN A 259 -37.14 11.07 16.87
N SER A 260 -36.50 11.91 16.04
CA SER A 260 -35.16 12.45 16.29
C SER A 260 -35.05 13.92 15.92
N VAL A 261 -34.13 14.63 16.58
CA VAL A 261 -33.74 16.01 16.28
C VAL A 261 -32.37 15.97 15.62
N VAL A 262 -32.30 16.32 14.33
CA VAL A 262 -31.09 16.24 13.52
C VAL A 262 -30.68 17.64 13.09
N ASN A 263 -29.46 18.03 13.43
CA ASN A 263 -28.84 19.26 12.94
C ASN A 263 -27.70 18.90 11.98
N LEU A 264 -27.89 19.24 10.71
CA LEU A 264 -26.89 19.09 9.67
C LEU A 264 -26.20 20.43 9.46
N LYS A 265 -24.94 20.52 9.88
CA LYS A 265 -24.02 21.64 9.67
C LYS A 265 -23.11 21.27 8.51
N SER A 266 -23.57 21.52 7.29
CA SER A 266 -22.99 20.98 6.06
C SER A 266 -22.96 22.05 4.98
N ASN A 267 -22.03 21.94 4.02
CA ASN A 267 -21.99 22.77 2.82
C ASN A 267 -22.75 22.11 1.67
N GLN A 268 -22.68 20.79 1.58
CA GLN A 268 -23.40 19.98 0.61
C GLN A 268 -24.15 18.83 1.28
N ILE A 269 -25.42 18.70 0.93
CA ILE A 269 -26.27 17.57 1.32
C ILE A 269 -26.88 17.00 0.05
N VAL A 270 -26.59 15.75 -0.25
CA VAL A 270 -27.07 15.07 -1.44
C VAL A 270 -27.88 13.85 -1.02
N SER A 271 -29.19 13.92 -1.24
CA SER A 271 -30.10 12.78 -1.17
C SER A 271 -30.41 12.33 -2.59
N LYS A 272 -30.06 11.09 -2.94
CA LYS A 272 -30.46 10.48 -4.23
C LYS A 272 -31.92 10.06 -4.29
N GLY A 273 -32.64 10.20 -3.17
CA GLY A 273 -34.07 9.97 -3.07
C GLY A 273 -34.68 11.03 -2.18
N ASP A 274 -35.76 10.67 -1.50
CA ASP A 274 -36.51 11.63 -0.69
C ASP A 274 -35.81 11.98 0.62
N ILE A 275 -36.09 13.17 1.13
CA ILE A 275 -35.81 13.57 2.50
C ILE A 275 -37.11 13.43 3.30
N ASN A 276 -37.17 12.43 4.18
CA ASN A 276 -38.38 12.07 4.91
C ASN A 276 -38.26 12.43 6.39
N ILE A 277 -39.23 13.21 6.88
CA ILE A 277 -39.33 13.57 8.29
C ILE A 277 -40.59 12.93 8.85
N SER A 278 -40.41 11.90 9.67
CA SER A 278 -41.46 11.00 10.16
C SER A 278 -41.38 10.83 11.67
N GLY A 279 -42.41 10.28 12.32
CA GLY A 279 -42.45 10.15 13.78
C GLY A 279 -42.80 11.45 14.50
N SER A 280 -43.31 11.33 15.72
CA SER A 280 -43.84 12.47 16.50
C SER A 280 -42.69 13.26 17.14
N GLY A 281 -42.66 14.57 16.91
CA GLY A 281 -41.61 15.44 17.45
C GLY A 281 -40.27 15.41 16.72
N SER A 282 -40.20 14.81 15.51
CA SER A 282 -39.00 14.87 14.68
C SER A 282 -38.71 16.29 14.20
N GLU A 283 -37.42 16.64 14.19
CA GLU A 283 -36.94 17.94 13.77
C GLU A 283 -35.71 17.78 12.87
N LEU A 284 -35.73 18.41 11.71
CA LEU A 284 -34.59 18.50 10.81
C LEU A 284 -34.17 19.96 10.65
N ASN A 285 -32.95 20.27 11.05
CA ASN A 285 -32.33 21.57 10.89
C ASN A 285 -31.13 21.44 9.93
N ILE A 286 -31.17 22.15 8.82
CA ILE A 286 -30.07 22.23 7.86
C ILE A 286 -29.53 23.66 7.87
N GLY A 287 -28.21 23.81 7.96
CA GLY A 287 -27.52 25.08 7.84
C GLY A 287 -26.03 24.89 7.59
N SER A 288 -25.32 26.00 7.38
CA SER A 288 -23.87 25.95 7.15
C SER A 288 -23.13 25.54 8.41
N ASN A 289 -22.04 24.80 8.24
CA ASN A 289 -20.96 24.80 9.22
C ASN A 289 -20.42 26.25 9.30
N GLU A 290 -20.10 26.77 10.47
CA GLU A 290 -19.68 28.17 10.60
C GLU A 290 -18.45 28.45 9.70
N MET A 291 -18.45 29.61 9.03
CA MET A 291 -17.39 30.14 8.15
C MET A 291 -17.27 29.59 6.72
N VAL A 292 -18.33 29.68 5.90
CA VAL A 292 -18.15 29.69 4.43
C VAL A 292 -19.00 30.79 3.80
N SER A 293 -18.43 31.51 2.84
CA SER A 293 -19.10 32.54 2.03
C SER A 293 -20.15 31.96 1.07
N SER A 294 -20.29 30.64 1.01
CA SER A 294 -21.26 29.92 0.19
C SER A 294 -22.46 29.46 1.03
N VAL A 295 -23.66 29.79 0.55
CA VAL A 295 -24.91 29.21 1.06
C VAL A 295 -24.88 27.69 0.78
N PRO A 296 -25.19 26.81 1.75
CA PRO A 296 -25.18 25.38 1.54
C PRO A 296 -26.13 24.96 0.40
N GLY A 297 -25.84 23.84 -0.25
CA GLY A 297 -26.70 23.22 -1.26
C GLY A 297 -27.33 21.92 -0.75
N VAL A 298 -28.62 21.74 -0.99
CA VAL A 298 -29.37 20.52 -0.65
C VAL A 298 -30.04 19.99 -1.91
N TRP A 299 -29.67 18.78 -2.33
CA TRP A 299 -30.26 18.07 -3.47
C TRP A 299 -31.10 16.91 -2.98
N PHE A 300 -32.32 16.78 -3.50
CA PHE A 300 -33.25 15.71 -3.14
C PHE A 300 -34.31 15.51 -4.21
N ASP A 301 -34.96 14.34 -4.20
CA ASP A 301 -36.10 14.11 -5.09
C ASP A 301 -37.34 14.84 -4.56
N THR A 302 -37.83 14.41 -3.40
CA THR A 302 -38.97 15.02 -2.68
C THR A 302 -38.57 15.28 -1.23
N MET A 303 -38.96 16.41 -0.66
CA MET A 303 -38.86 16.61 0.79
C MET A 303 -40.24 16.50 1.39
N ARG A 304 -40.43 15.67 2.42
CA ARG A 304 -41.76 15.47 2.97
C ARG A 304 -41.84 15.24 4.47
N THR A 305 -42.88 15.81 5.07
CA THR A 305 -43.35 15.39 6.39
C THR A 305 -44.32 14.24 6.23
N VAL A 306 -43.98 13.09 6.82
CA VAL A 306 -44.68 11.83 6.56
C VAL A 306 -45.97 11.74 7.34
N LYS A 307 -47.05 11.29 6.69
CA LYS A 307 -48.36 11.07 7.33
C LYS A 307 -48.21 10.18 8.57
N GLY A 308 -48.96 10.49 9.63
CA GLY A 308 -48.87 9.79 10.90
C GLY A 308 -47.84 10.38 11.88
N ALA A 309 -46.94 11.26 11.44
CA ALA A 309 -46.17 12.11 12.35
C ALA A 309 -47.05 13.23 12.96
N ALA A 310 -46.75 13.61 14.20
CA ALA A 310 -47.37 14.74 14.89
C ALA A 310 -46.34 15.86 15.11
N SER A 311 -46.67 17.04 14.59
CA SER A 311 -45.93 18.29 14.68
C SER A 311 -44.44 18.21 14.28
N PRO A 312 -44.08 17.62 13.12
CA PRO A 312 -42.70 17.61 12.66
C PRO A 312 -42.24 19.02 12.29
N LYS A 313 -40.95 19.28 12.50
CA LYS A 313 -40.31 20.56 12.22
C LYS A 313 -39.20 20.41 11.18
N VAL A 314 -39.18 21.30 10.20
CA VAL A 314 -38.11 21.34 9.21
C VAL A 314 -37.65 22.78 9.04
N THR A 315 -36.37 23.05 9.28
CA THR A 315 -35.75 24.35 9.02
C THR A 315 -34.57 24.18 8.09
N VAL A 316 -34.63 24.76 6.88
CA VAL A 316 -33.54 24.67 5.90
C VAL A 316 -32.99 26.07 5.62
N ARG A 317 -31.75 26.32 6.02
CA ARG A 317 -30.99 27.55 5.75
C ARG A 317 -29.97 27.29 4.64
N ALA A 318 -30.46 26.91 3.46
CA ALA A 318 -29.67 26.46 2.33
C ALA A 318 -30.43 26.67 1.02
N ASN A 319 -29.70 26.67 -0.10
CA ASN A 319 -30.28 26.56 -1.43
C ASN A 319 -30.70 25.11 -1.66
N MET A 320 -31.96 24.92 -2.04
CA MET A 320 -32.56 23.63 -2.26
C MET A 320 -32.77 23.43 -3.76
N TYR A 321 -32.44 22.23 -4.20
CA TYR A 321 -32.66 21.75 -5.54
C TYR A 321 -33.53 20.50 -5.39
N ALA A 322 -34.76 20.55 -5.90
CA ALA A 322 -35.73 19.46 -5.83
C ALA A 322 -36.00 18.86 -7.22
N LEU A 323 -36.19 17.55 -7.32
CA LEU A 323 -36.68 16.92 -8.56
C LEU A 323 -38.21 17.05 -8.68
N ASN A 324 -38.93 16.81 -7.58
CA ASN A 324 -40.38 16.76 -7.53
C ASN A 324 -40.97 17.97 -6.81
N ASP A 325 -41.31 17.86 -5.52
CA ASP A 325 -41.98 18.89 -4.75
C ASP A 325 -41.71 18.75 -3.23
N LEU A 326 -42.30 19.68 -2.46
CA LEU A 326 -42.35 19.63 -1.00
C LEU A 326 -43.75 19.15 -0.57
N GLU A 327 -43.83 18.03 0.15
CA GLU A 327 -45.10 17.48 0.65
C GLU A 327 -45.25 17.65 2.17
N LEU A 328 -46.40 18.18 2.61
CA LEU A 328 -46.71 18.36 4.04
C LEU A 328 -47.85 17.44 4.47
N ASN A 329 -47.57 16.15 4.63
CA ASN A 329 -48.60 15.13 4.90
C ASN A 329 -48.85 14.88 6.39
N ALA A 330 -47.97 15.37 7.27
CA ALA A 330 -48.09 15.21 8.71
C ALA A 330 -49.01 16.26 9.37
N ASN A 331 -49.66 15.88 10.48
CA ASN A 331 -50.48 16.80 11.25
C ASN A 331 -49.59 17.83 11.99
N GLY A 332 -49.86 19.13 11.81
CA GLY A 332 -49.13 20.19 12.51
C GLY A 332 -47.72 20.46 11.99
N SER A 333 -47.42 20.14 10.73
CA SER A 333 -46.11 20.40 10.10
C SER A 333 -45.70 21.89 10.21
N ASP A 334 -44.51 22.16 10.75
CA ASP A 334 -43.88 23.50 10.77
C ASP A 334 -42.62 23.48 9.90
N VAL A 335 -42.69 24.06 8.71
CA VAL A 335 -41.59 24.07 7.73
C VAL A 335 -41.16 25.50 7.42
N ARG A 336 -39.86 25.77 7.58
CA ARG A 336 -39.21 27.06 7.29
C ARG A 336 -38.08 26.87 6.29
N LEU A 337 -38.27 27.35 5.08
CA LEU A 337 -37.27 27.35 4.02
C LEU A 337 -36.69 28.77 3.92
N LEU A 338 -35.40 28.91 4.20
CA LEU A 338 -34.71 30.19 4.42
C LEU A 338 -33.58 30.41 3.39
N GLY A 339 -33.66 29.78 2.22
CA GLY A 339 -32.75 29.95 1.08
C GLY A 339 -33.49 29.80 -0.26
N GLY A 340 -32.75 29.70 -1.37
CA GLY A 340 -33.35 29.47 -2.70
C GLY A 340 -34.01 28.10 -2.80
N TYR A 341 -35.06 27.98 -3.62
CA TYR A 341 -35.71 26.70 -3.92
C TYR A 341 -35.91 26.61 -5.42
N ASP A 342 -35.15 25.73 -6.06
CA ASP A 342 -35.12 25.53 -7.50
C ASP A 342 -35.47 24.08 -7.86
N TYR A 343 -36.04 23.87 -9.04
CA TYR A 343 -36.27 22.54 -9.59
C TYR A 343 -35.13 22.14 -10.53
N TYR A 344 -34.63 20.91 -10.39
CA TYR A 344 -33.69 20.31 -11.34
C TYR A 344 -34.34 19.06 -11.95
N GLY A 345 -35.09 19.28 -13.04
CA GLY A 345 -35.81 18.23 -13.78
C GLY A 345 -35.64 18.37 -15.27
#